data_AF-A0A1E3Q664-F1
#
_entry.id   AF-A0A1E3Q664-F1
#
_cell.length_a   1.000
_cell.length_b   1.000
_cell.length_c   1.000
_cell.angle_alpha   90.00
_cell.angle_beta   90.00
_cell.angle_gamma   90.00
#
_symmetry.space_group_name_H-M   'P 1'
#
loop_
_entity.id
_entity.type
_entity.pdbx_description
1 polymer ?
#
loop_
_entity_poly.entity_id
_entity_poly.type
_entity_poly.pdbx_seq_one_letter_code
_entity_poly.pdbx_strand_id
1 'polypeptide(L)'
;MGNSEVLEQLATQLLEDAMHPPHESRGVPQEFLDSLDRIPRKKLKSDDTCAICNTAYLEDKYPLVVRLPCNDLHHFDLECIGPWLKLHATCPLCRKNLLKKKANIIVENDEEPWDDTFG
;
A
#
# COMPACT_ATOMS: atom_id res chain seq x y z
N MET A 1 15.36 -2.33 42.37
CA MET A 1 13.98 -1.81 42.48
C MET A 1 13.67 -0.88 41.30
N GLY A 2 13.98 -1.26 40.05
CA GLY A 2 13.86 -0.33 38.89
C GLY A 2 13.02 -0.85 37.72
N ASN A 3 12.74 -2.16 37.65
CA ASN A 3 12.05 -2.72 36.49
C ASN A 3 10.52 -2.70 36.64
N SER A 4 9.99 -2.77 37.87
CA SER A 4 8.53 -2.76 38.10
C SER A 4 7.90 -1.42 37.72
N GLU A 5 8.56 -0.32 38.09
CA GLU A 5 8.07 1.04 37.84
C GLU A 5 8.08 1.37 36.35
N VAL A 6 9.09 0.92 35.60
CA VAL A 6 9.14 1.09 34.14
C VAL A 6 8.04 0.28 33.45
N LEU A 7 7.76 -0.94 33.91
CA LEU A 7 6.68 -1.76 33.35
C LEU A 7 5.30 -1.15 33.62
N GLU A 8 5.08 -0.58 34.80
CA GLU A 8 3.85 0.14 35.14
C GLU A 8 3.69 1.39 34.28
N GLN A 9 4.75 2.19 34.11
CA GLN A 9 4.73 3.37 33.23
C GLN A 9 4.44 3.00 31.77
N LEU A 10 5.04 1.93 31.26
CA LEU A 10 4.77 1.41 29.91
C LEU A 10 3.33 0.92 29.78
N ALA A 11 2.79 0.25 30.80
CA ALA A 11 1.40 -0.22 30.81
C ALA A 11 0.42 0.96 30.77
N THR A 12 0.68 2.03 31.53
CA THR A 12 -0.13 3.25 31.51
C THR A 12 -0.08 3.94 30.15
N GLN A 13 1.12 4.11 29.56
CA GLN A 13 1.26 4.73 28.25
C GLN A 13 0.50 3.96 27.15
N LEU A 14 0.62 2.63 27.14
CA LEU A 14 -0.11 1.80 26.16
C LEU A 14 -1.62 1.92 26.31
N LEU A 15 -2.12 2.10 27.53
CA LEU A 15 -3.54 2.29 27.80
C LEU A 15 -4.02 3.67 27.30
N GLU A 16 -3.23 4.72 27.52
CA GLU A 16 -3.51 6.08 27.03
C GLU A 16 -3.50 6.16 25.50
N ASP A 17 -2.54 5.50 24.84
CA ASP A 17 -2.42 5.43 23.38
C ASP A 17 -3.60 4.67 22.76
N ALA A 18 -4.06 3.59 23.41
CA ALA A 18 -5.24 2.85 22.97
C ALA A 18 -6.55 3.66 23.12
N MET A 19 -6.62 4.56 24.11
CA MET A 19 -7.76 5.46 24.33
C MET A 19 -7.77 6.66 23.38
N HIS A 20 -6.62 7.04 22.83
CA HIS A 20 -6.48 8.13 21.86
C HIS A 20 -5.82 7.60 20.58
N PRO A 21 -6.50 6.70 19.84
CA PRO A 21 -5.93 6.16 18.62
C PRO A 21 -5.60 7.33 17.67
N PRO A 22 -4.37 7.40 17.13
CA PRO A 22 -4.02 8.45 16.19
C PRO A 22 -5.02 8.42 15.03
N HIS A 23 -5.77 9.52 14.88
CA HIS A 23 -6.79 9.72 13.84
C HIS A 23 -6.10 9.99 12.49
N GLU A 24 -5.33 9.02 11.98
CA GLU A 24 -4.58 9.22 10.73
C GLU A 24 -4.72 8.09 9.71
N SER A 25 -5.65 7.17 9.93
CA SER A 25 -6.01 6.19 8.91
C SER A 25 -7.41 6.51 8.36
N ARG A 26 -7.53 7.69 7.74
CA ARG A 26 -8.60 7.96 6.78
C ARG A 26 -8.30 7.07 5.58
N GLY A 27 -8.91 5.89 5.56
CA GLY A 27 -8.87 5.01 4.41
C GLY A 27 -9.39 5.71 3.15
N VAL A 28 -9.34 4.99 2.05
CA VAL A 28 -9.83 5.49 0.77
C VAL A 28 -11.37 5.48 0.75
N PRO A 29 -12.00 6.46 0.08
CA PRO A 29 -13.45 6.43 -0.14
C PRO A 29 -13.83 5.23 -1.01
N GLN A 30 -15.08 4.77 -0.89
CA GLN A 30 -15.58 3.63 -1.68
C GLN A 30 -15.47 3.88 -3.19
N GLU A 31 -15.69 5.11 -3.63
CA GLU A 31 -15.50 5.53 -5.03
C GLU A 31 -14.09 5.22 -5.56
N PHE A 32 -13.07 5.31 -4.71
CA PHE A 32 -11.71 4.96 -5.09
C PHE A 32 -11.57 3.46 -5.37
N LEU A 33 -12.18 2.61 -4.52
CA LEU A 33 -12.18 1.15 -4.72
C LEU A 33 -12.90 0.77 -6.01
N ASP A 34 -14.01 1.43 -6.30
CA ASP A 34 -14.82 1.17 -7.49
C ASP A 34 -14.10 1.63 -8.78
N SER A 35 -13.23 2.63 -8.67
CA SER A 35 -12.40 3.14 -9.77
C SER A 35 -11.15 2.30 -10.06
N LEU A 36 -10.81 1.32 -9.21
CA LEU A 36 -9.62 0.50 -9.40
C LEU A 36 -9.71 -0.33 -10.68
N ASP A 37 -8.58 -0.44 -11.38
CA ASP A 37 -8.48 -1.19 -12.62
C ASP A 37 -8.63 -2.69 -12.35
N ARG A 38 -9.52 -3.34 -13.10
CA ARG A 38 -9.85 -4.77 -12.93
C ARG A 38 -9.07 -5.60 -13.92
N ILE A 39 -8.40 -6.62 -13.42
CA ILE A 39 -7.64 -7.54 -14.26
C ILE A 39 -8.58 -8.64 -14.76
N PRO A 40 -8.79 -8.78 -16.08
CA PRO A 40 -9.60 -9.87 -16.60
C PRO A 40 -8.91 -11.21 -16.37
N ARG A 41 -9.69 -12.24 -16.03
CA ARG A 41 -9.20 -13.61 -15.81
C ARG A 41 -8.27 -14.13 -16.91
N LYS A 42 -8.48 -13.73 -18.17
CA LYS A 42 -7.64 -14.12 -19.31
C LYS A 42 -6.18 -13.65 -19.23
N LYS A 43 -5.90 -12.61 -18.44
CA LYS A 43 -4.54 -12.08 -18.23
C LYS A 43 -3.85 -12.68 -17.00
N LEU A 44 -4.59 -13.37 -16.14
CA LEU A 44 -4.05 -14.01 -14.94
C LEU A 44 -3.41 -15.36 -15.30
N LYS A 45 -2.27 -15.64 -14.70
CA LYS A 45 -1.58 -16.92 -14.80
C LYS A 45 -2.00 -17.85 -13.67
N SER A 46 -1.71 -19.15 -13.81
CA SER A 46 -1.93 -20.15 -12.75
C SER A 46 -1.16 -19.87 -11.47
N ASP A 47 0.00 -19.23 -11.61
CA ASP A 47 0.94 -19.02 -10.52
C ASP A 47 0.70 -17.68 -9.81
N ASP A 48 -0.25 -16.88 -10.31
CA ASP A 48 -0.59 -15.60 -9.71
C ASP A 48 -1.48 -15.83 -8.47
N THR A 49 -0.98 -15.38 -7.31
CA THR A 49 -1.66 -15.51 -6.02
C THR A 49 -1.89 -14.16 -5.36
N CYS A 50 -2.93 -14.07 -4.54
CA CYS A 50 -3.18 -12.89 -3.72
C CYS A 50 -2.20 -12.83 -2.54
N ALA A 51 -1.48 -11.72 -2.38
CA ALA A 51 -0.51 -11.56 -1.29
C ALA A 51 -1.14 -11.37 0.11
N ILE A 52 -2.48 -11.30 0.21
CA ILE A 52 -3.20 -11.16 1.49
C ILE A 52 -3.74 -12.51 1.97
N CYS A 53 -4.47 -13.23 1.12
CA CYS A 53 -5.04 -14.54 1.47
C CYS A 53 -4.15 -15.73 1.03
N ASN A 54 -3.12 -15.48 0.23
CA ASN A 54 -2.20 -16.49 -0.29
C ASN A 54 -2.85 -17.55 -1.20
N THR A 55 -4.05 -17.29 -1.72
CA THR A 55 -4.80 -18.16 -2.62
C THR A 55 -4.52 -17.82 -4.09
N ALA A 56 -4.55 -18.82 -4.96
CA ALA A 56 -4.40 -18.62 -6.40
C ALA A 56 -5.67 -18.00 -7.00
N TYR A 57 -5.52 -16.98 -7.85
CA TYR A 57 -6.70 -16.29 -8.39
C TYR A 57 -7.58 -17.19 -9.26
N LEU A 58 -6.98 -18.17 -9.95
CA LEU A 58 -7.72 -19.07 -10.84
C LEU A 58 -8.45 -20.21 -10.11
N GLU A 59 -8.30 -20.30 -8.78
CA GLU A 59 -9.07 -21.24 -7.95
C GLU A 59 -10.55 -20.82 -7.88
N ASP A 60 -10.82 -19.51 -7.93
CA ASP A 60 -12.18 -18.98 -8.03
C ASP A 60 -12.72 -19.09 -9.47
N LYS A 61 -14.02 -19.38 -9.59
CA LYS A 61 -14.74 -19.34 -10.87
C LYS A 61 -14.87 -17.90 -11.41
N TYR A 62 -15.02 -16.92 -10.53
CA TYR A 62 -15.20 -15.50 -10.88
C TYR A 62 -14.25 -14.60 -10.08
N PRO A 63 -12.93 -14.69 -10.30
CA PRO A 63 -11.97 -13.92 -9.53
C PRO A 63 -12.12 -12.42 -9.79
N LEU A 64 -12.25 -11.66 -8.72
CA LEU A 64 -12.32 -10.20 -8.73
C LEU A 64 -10.97 -9.60 -8.35
N VAL A 65 -10.03 -9.61 -9.29
CA VAL A 65 -8.69 -9.08 -9.08
C VAL A 65 -8.62 -7.63 -9.50
N VAL A 66 -8.13 -6.77 -8.60
CA VAL A 66 -7.90 -5.35 -8.85
C VAL A 66 -6.42 -5.00 -8.78
N ARG A 67 -6.04 -4.01 -9.57
CA ARG A 67 -4.68 -3.50 -9.66
C ARG A 67 -4.58 -2.14 -8.99
N LEU A 68 -3.62 -1.97 -8.09
CA LEU A 68 -3.37 -0.70 -7.43
C LEU A 68 -2.55 0.25 -8.31
N PRO A 69 -2.79 1.57 -8.27
CA PRO A 69 -2.09 2.54 -9.13
C PRO A 69 -0.61 2.77 -8.78
N CYS A 70 -0.10 2.13 -7.73
CA CYS A 70 1.26 2.32 -7.25
C CYS A 70 2.30 1.52 -8.05
N ASN A 71 1.94 0.35 -8.58
CA ASN A 71 2.76 -0.51 -9.43
C ASN A 71 1.86 -1.48 -10.22
N ASP A 72 2.18 -1.77 -11.47
CA ASP A 72 1.45 -2.71 -12.32
C ASP A 72 1.45 -4.16 -11.77
N LEU A 73 2.42 -4.50 -10.93
CA LEU A 73 2.55 -5.81 -10.27
C LEU A 73 1.79 -5.93 -8.94
N HIS A 74 1.15 -4.85 -8.46
CA HIS A 74 0.40 -4.89 -7.21
C HIS A 74 -1.07 -5.17 -7.49
N HIS A 75 -1.37 -6.46 -7.60
CA HIS A 75 -2.71 -6.99 -7.76
C HIS A 75 -3.14 -7.78 -6.53
N PHE A 76 -4.42 -7.68 -6.20
CA PHE A 76 -5.04 -8.33 -5.06
C PHE A 76 -6.50 -8.64 -5.37
N ASP A 77 -7.09 -9.59 -4.64
CA ASP A 77 -8.53 -9.76 -4.64
C ASP A 77 -9.21 -8.54 -4.01
N LEU A 78 -10.28 -8.08 -4.65
CA LEU A 78 -11.07 -6.94 -4.19
C LEU A 78 -11.60 -7.14 -2.75
N GLU A 79 -11.98 -8.38 -2.42
CA GLU A 79 -12.47 -8.74 -1.09
C GLU A 79 -11.36 -8.70 -0.03
N CYS A 80 -10.11 -8.96 -0.42
CA CYS A 80 -8.97 -8.91 0.49
C CYS A 80 -8.44 -7.48 0.67
N ILE A 81 -8.30 -6.73 -0.42
CA ILE A 81 -7.74 -5.37 -0.39
C ILE A 81 -8.76 -4.31 0.04
N GLY A 82 -10.06 -4.55 -0.16
CA GLY A 82 -11.12 -3.62 0.22
C GLY A 82 -11.12 -3.26 1.71
N PRO A 83 -11.15 -4.24 2.64
CA PRO A 83 -11.05 -3.98 4.07
C PRO A 83 -9.77 -3.24 4.45
N TRP A 84 -8.64 -3.64 3.86
CA TRP A 84 -7.36 -2.97 4.09
C TRP A 84 -7.42 -1.50 3.71
N LEU A 85 -7.94 -1.18 2.52
CA LEU A 85 -7.97 0.20 2.03
C LEU A 85 -8.99 1.11 2.73
N LYS A 86 -10.03 0.54 3.35
CA LYS A 86 -10.96 1.27 4.23
C LYS A 86 -10.30 1.75 5.52
N LEU A 87 -9.27 1.04 5.97
CA LEU A 87 -8.49 1.39 7.16
C LEU A 87 -7.26 2.22 6.75
N HIS A 88 -6.53 1.80 5.71
CA HIS A 88 -5.24 2.37 5.34
C HIS A 88 -5.20 2.77 3.86
N ALA A 89 -4.92 4.04 3.58
CA ALA A 89 -4.73 4.52 2.20
C ALA A 89 -3.38 4.12 1.58
N THR A 90 -2.77 3.01 2.01
CA THR A 90 -1.42 2.57 1.60
C THR A 90 -1.45 1.18 0.98
N CYS A 91 -0.53 0.92 0.06
CA CYS A 91 -0.36 -0.43 -0.50
C CYS A 91 0.28 -1.40 0.51
N PRO A 92 -0.24 -2.62 0.69
CA PRO A 92 0.36 -3.64 1.58
C PRO A 92 1.80 -4.01 1.22
N LEU A 93 2.14 -4.01 -0.08
CA LEU A 93 3.44 -4.46 -0.58
C LEU A 93 4.52 -3.37 -0.52
N CYS A 94 4.20 -2.13 -0.93
CA CYS A 94 5.19 -1.05 -1.04
C CYS A 94 4.96 0.13 -0.11
N ARG A 95 3.92 0.11 0.73
CA ARG A 95 3.54 1.16 1.67
C ARG A 95 3.32 2.55 1.05
N LYS A 96 3.31 2.67 -0.28
CA LYS A 96 3.00 3.92 -0.99
C LYS A 96 1.56 4.32 -0.72
N ASN A 97 1.35 5.60 -0.41
CA ASN A 97 0.03 6.18 -0.27
C ASN A 97 -0.63 6.28 -1.65
N LEU A 98 -1.82 5.68 -1.80
CA LEU A 98 -2.55 5.59 -3.06
C LEU A 98 -3.30 6.88 -3.44
N LEU A 99 -3.47 7.79 -2.48
CA LEU A 99 -4.13 9.09 -2.68
C LEU A 99 -3.13 10.19 -3.08
N LYS A 100 -1.83 10.01 -2.82
CA LYS A 100 -0.79 10.95 -3.28
C LYS A 100 -0.53 10.72 -4.77
N LYS A 101 -1.17 11.54 -5.63
CA LYS A 101 -0.86 11.62 -7.07
C LYS A 101 0.65 11.77 -7.25
N LYS A 102 1.25 10.99 -8.16
CA LYS A 102 2.65 11.19 -8.57
C LYS A 102 2.77 12.59 -9.17
N ALA A 103 3.44 13.50 -8.49
CA ALA A 103 4.05 14.63 -9.18
C ALA A 103 5.10 14.01 -10.11
N ASN A 104 4.89 14.11 -11.43
CA ASN A 104 5.92 13.77 -12.40
C ASN A 104 7.11 14.70 -12.14
N ILE A 105 8.17 14.20 -11.53
CA ILE A 105 9.46 14.88 -11.56
C ILE A 105 9.98 14.65 -12.98
N ILE A 106 9.94 15.70 -13.79
CA ILE A 106 10.67 15.77 -15.04
C ILE A 106 12.15 15.77 -14.62
N VAL A 107 12.86 14.69 -14.94
CA VAL A 107 14.32 14.68 -14.81
C VAL A 107 14.81 15.42 -16.03
N GLU A 108 15.09 16.71 -15.87
CA GLU A 108 15.86 17.47 -16.86
C GLU A 108 17.25 16.82 -16.90
N ASN A 109 17.54 16.16 -18.01
CA ASN A 109 18.86 15.62 -18.30
C ASN A 109 19.72 16.80 -18.75
N ASP A 110 20.20 17.59 -17.78
CA ASP A 110 21.25 18.57 -18.03
C ASP A 110 22.57 17.80 -18.12
N GLU A 111 22.83 17.23 -19.29
CA GLU A 111 24.18 16.86 -19.70
C GLU A 111 25.00 18.16 -19.80
N GLU A 112 25.60 18.58 -18.68
CA GLU A 112 26.64 19.61 -18.71
C GLU A 112 27.81 19.08 -19.57
N PRO A 113 28.15 19.76 -20.67
CA PRO A 113 29.35 19.45 -21.43
C PRO A 113 30.53 19.66 -20.50
N TRP A 114 31.34 18.62 -20.30
CA TRP A 114 32.61 18.73 -19.60
C TRP A 114 33.44 19.84 -20.27
N ASP A 115 33.62 20.95 -19.55
CA ASP A 115 34.65 21.91 -19.92
C ASP A 115 36.00 21.28 -19.54
N ASP A 116 36.82 21.04 -20.55
CA ASP A 116 38.19 20.53 -20.43
C ASP A 116 39.17 21.66 -20.03
N THR A 117 38.83 22.49 -19.04
CA THR A 117 39.69 23.61 -18.60
C THR A 117 40.30 23.36 -17.23
N PHE A 118 41.07 22.28 -17.11
CA PHE A 118 42.15 22.20 -16.12
C PHE A 118 43.45 21.77 -16.81
N GLY A 119 44.13 22.77 -17.36
CA GLY A 119 45.57 22.75 -17.65
C GLY A 119 46.35 23.48 -16.56
#